data_AF-A0A383ACB1-F1
#
_entry.id   AF-A0A383ACB1-F1
#
_cell.length_a   1.000
_cell.length_b   1.000
_cell.length_c   1.000
_cell.angle_alpha   90.00
_cell.angle_beta   90.00
_cell.angle_gamma   90.00
#
_symmetry.space_group_name_H-M   'P 1'
#
loop_
_entity.id
_entity.type
_entity.pdbx_description
1 polymer ?
#
loop_
_entity_poly.entity_id
_entity_poly.type
_entity_poly.pdbx_seq_one_letter_code
_entity_poly.pdbx_strand_id
1 'polypeptide(L)' 'MPPINLTVPIRFSDSLPTEVDVAVIGGGVAGTATAYFLAERGQRGLL' A
#
# COMPACT_ATOMS: atom_id res chain seq x y z
N MET A 1 18.95 6.34 3.01
CA MET A 1 18.52 5.06 2.41
C MET A 1 19.50 4.72 1.29
N PRO A 2 20.21 3.58 1.34
CA PRO A 2 21.06 3.16 0.23
C PRO A 2 20.20 2.98 -1.05
N PRO A 3 20.77 3.15 -2.25
CA PRO A 3 20.04 2.98 -3.50
C PRO A 3 19.53 1.54 -3.67
N ILE A 4 18.27 1.41 -4.07
CA ILE A 4 17.64 0.11 -4.37
C ILE A 4 18.36 -0.53 -5.55
N ASN A 5 18.75 -1.79 -5.41
CA ASN A 5 19.41 -2.57 -6.44
C ASN A 5 19.20 -4.07 -6.19
N LEU A 6 19.78 -4.95 -7.01
CA LEU A 6 19.56 -6.40 -6.91
C LEU A 6 20.02 -7.02 -5.57
N THR A 7 20.95 -6.39 -4.85
CA THR A 7 21.43 -6.85 -3.53
C THR A 7 20.87 -6.04 -2.36
N VAL A 8 20.20 -4.92 -2.65
CA VAL A 8 19.58 -4.04 -1.65
C VAL A 8 18.08 -3.95 -1.95
N PRO A 9 17.25 -4.83 -1.35
CA PRO A 9 15.82 -4.86 -1.61
C PRO A 9 15.13 -3.62 -1.06
N ILE A 10 13.94 -3.33 -1.58
CA ILE A 10 13.06 -2.31 -1.00
C ILE A 10 12.73 -2.70 0.45
N ARG A 11 12.78 -1.73 1.35
CA ARG A 11 12.36 -1.88 2.75
C ARG A 11 11.38 -0.77 3.09
N PHE A 12 10.35 -1.12 3.84
CA PHE A 12 9.35 -0.20 4.34
C PHE A 12 9.66 0.06 5.82
N SER A 13 9.60 1.33 6.23
CA SER A 13 9.81 1.75 7.62
C SER A 13 8.63 1.44 8.52
N ASP A 14 7.46 1.32 7.91
CA ASP A 14 6.20 1.27 8.63
C ASP A 14 5.90 -0.18 8.99
N SER A 15 5.38 -0.39 10.20
CA SER A 15 4.89 -1.71 10.59
C SER A 15 3.65 -2.04 9.76
N LEU A 16 3.52 -3.30 9.35
CA LEU A 16 2.27 -3.75 8.76
C LEU A 16 1.14 -3.62 9.80
N PRO A 17 -0.05 -3.15 9.39
CA PRO A 17 -1.21 -3.16 10.26
C PRO A 17 -1.55 -4.60 10.65
N THR A 18 -2.11 -4.80 11.84
CA THR A 18 -2.57 -6.13 12.30
C THR A 18 -3.83 -6.57 11.56
N GLU A 19 -4.65 -5.62 11.10
CA GLU A 19 -5.88 -5.85 10.37
C GLU A 19 -6.18 -4.68 9.42
N VAL A 20 -6.83 -4.99 8.29
CA VAL A 20 -7.38 -4.03 7.34
C VAL A 20 -8.68 -4.60 6.79
N ASP A 21 -9.62 -3.73 6.40
CA ASP A 21 -10.84 -4.17 5.72
C ASP A 21 -10.52 -4.66 4.31
N VAL A 22 -9.60 -3.96 3.62
CA VAL A 22 -9.18 -4.26 2.24
C VAL A 22 -7.68 -4.01 2.05
N ALA A 23 -6.98 -4.96 1.42
CA ALA A 23 -5.62 -4.77 0.90
C ALA A 23 -5.64 -4.66 -0.63
N VAL A 24 -5.13 -3.56 -1.18
CA VAL A 24 -5.07 -3.29 -2.62
C VAL A 24 -3.64 -3.52 -3.10
N ILE A 25 -3.41 -4.62 -3.82
CA ILE A 25 -2.06 -4.96 -4.29
C ILE A 25 -1.73 -4.18 -5.58
N GLY A 26 -0.93 -3.13 -5.45
CA GLY A 26 -0.36 -2.35 -6.55
C GLY A 26 -0.89 -0.91 -6.63
N GLY A 27 -0.03 0.06 -6.35
CA GLY A 27 -0.34 1.51 -6.34
C GLY A 27 -0.38 2.20 -7.70
N GLY A 28 -0.73 1.49 -8.78
CA GLY A 28 -0.96 2.07 -10.09
C GLY A 28 -2.28 2.87 -10.16
N VAL A 29 -2.63 3.40 -11.34
CA VAL A 29 -3.86 4.20 -11.53
C VAL A 29 -5.10 3.48 -11.01
N ALA A 30 -5.27 2.20 -11.36
CA ALA A 30 -6.41 1.41 -10.92
C ALA A 30 -6.42 1.22 -9.39
N GLY A 31 -5.30 0.81 -8.80
CA GLY A 31 -5.22 0.55 -7.36
C GLY A 31 -5.44 1.81 -6.51
N THR A 32 -4.82 2.92 -6.90
CA THR A 32 -5.01 4.20 -6.19
C THR A 32 -6.44 4.73 -6.34
N ALA A 33 -7.05 4.60 -7.52
CA ALA A 33 -8.47 4.94 -7.71
C ALA A 33 -9.37 4.05 -6.85
N THR A 34 -9.11 2.74 -6.79
CA THR A 34 -9.83 1.81 -5.92
C THR A 34 -9.72 2.22 -4.44
N ALA A 35 -8.51 2.46 -3.93
CA ALA A 35 -8.31 2.86 -2.54
C ALA A 35 -9.02 4.19 -2.21
N TYR A 36 -8.98 5.16 -3.13
CA TYR A 36 -9.69 6.43 -2.99
C TYR A 36 -11.20 6.23 -2.83
N PHE A 37 -11.85 5.51 -3.76
CA PHE A 37 -13.30 5.30 -3.70
C PHE A 37 -13.74 4.36 -2.57
N LEU A 38 -12.86 3.51 -2.05
CA LEU A 38 -13.10 2.73 -0.82
C LEU A 38 -13.05 3.63 0.42
N ALA A 39 -12.07 4.54 0.50
CA ALA A 39 -11.95 5.49 1.59
C ALA A 39 -13.16 6.44 1.67
N GLU A 40 -13.68 6.92 0.53
CA GLU A 40 -14.92 7.71 0.48
C GLU A 40 -16.15 6.97 1.05
N ARG A 41 -16.13 5.62 1.05
CA ARG A 41 -17.16 4.76 1.63
C ARG A 41 -16.87 4.36 3.08
N GLY A 42 -15.87 4.98 3.70
CA GLY A 42 -15.48 4.74 5.09
C GLY A 42 -14.69 3.45 5.32
N GLN A 43 -14.22 2.79 4.26
CA GLN A 43 -13.40 1.57 4.38
C GLN A 43 -11.95 1.93 4.68
N ARG A 44 -11.31 1.18 5.59
CA ARG A 44 -9.88 1.34 5.88
C ARG A 44 -9.08 0.39 5.01
N GLY A 45 -8.40 0.94 4.01
CA GLY A 45 -7.60 0.18 3.04
C GLY A 45 -6.10 0.39 3.21
N LEU A 46 -5.31 -0.63 2.89
CA LEU A 46 -3.86 -0.57 2.70
C LEU A 46 -3.55 -0.72 1.20
N LEU A 47 -2.62 0.08 0.69
CA LEU A 47 -2.04 -0.03 -0.66
C LEU A 47 -0.68 -0.73 -0.62
#